data_AF-A0A8J7QCG8-F1
#
_entry.id   AF-A0A8J7QCG8-F1
#
_cell.length_a   1.000
_cell.length_b   1.000
_cell.length_c   1.000
_cell.angle_alpha   90.00
_cell.angle_beta   90.00
_cell.angle_gamma   90.00
#
_symmetry.space_group_name_H-M   'P 1'
#
loop_
_entity.id
_entity.type
_entity.pdbx_description
1 polymer ?
#
loop_
_entity_poly.entity_id
_entity_poly.type
_entity_poly.pdbx_seq_one_letter_code
_entity_poly.pdbx_strand_id
1 'polypeptide(L)'
;MAGGYGVYPEDLDAASGGIDGAVAEVGQSTLGGMSGGAETFGHPGVASAFSMFRDHAGWRIDDLRRQAQYHSDGLRATSGQYRDTEASNVSALSTAGAAL
;
A
#
# COMPACT_ATOMS: atom_id res chain seq x y z
N MET A 1 2.21 35.26 -0.15
CA MET A 1 2.79 34.03 0.43
C MET A 1 2.03 32.87 -0.19
N ALA A 2 2.65 32.12 -1.09
CA ALA A 2 2.02 30.94 -1.68
C ALA A 2 1.99 29.85 -0.61
N GLY A 3 0.79 29.58 -0.07
CA GLY A 3 0.57 28.51 0.89
C GLY A 3 0.94 27.19 0.24
N GLY A 4 2.01 26.56 0.76
CA GLY A 4 2.41 25.23 0.34
C GLY A 4 1.26 24.26 0.52
N TYR A 5 1.06 23.40 -0.47
CA TYR A 5 0.09 22.30 -0.47
C TYR A 5 0.11 21.63 0.91
N GLY A 6 -1.02 21.65 1.63
CA GLY A 6 -1.15 21.23 3.04
C GLY A 6 -1.06 19.72 3.26
N VAL A 7 -0.10 19.07 2.61
CA VAL A 7 0.26 17.67 2.75
C VAL A 7 1.73 17.65 3.13
N TYR A 8 2.01 17.19 4.35
CA TYR A 8 3.37 17.11 4.84
C TYR A 8 3.98 15.73 4.57
N PRO A 9 5.32 15.59 4.50
CA PRO A 9 5.99 14.31 4.31
C PRO A 9 5.56 13.24 5.33
N GLU A 10 5.30 13.65 6.57
CA GLU A 10 4.78 12.78 7.63
C GLU A 10 3.38 12.23 7.33
N ASP A 11 2.51 12.99 6.66
CA ASP A 11 1.17 12.54 6.27
C ASP A 11 1.26 11.47 5.17
N LEU A 12 2.20 11.65 4.24
CA LEU A 12 2.49 10.67 3.17
C LEU A 12 3.08 9.38 3.75
N ASP A 13 3.99 9.48 4.70
CA ASP A 13 4.56 8.32 5.39
C ASP A 13 3.50 7.58 6.21
N ALA A 14 2.67 8.30 6.96
CA ALA A 14 1.56 7.73 7.71
C ALA A 14 0.56 7.01 6.81
N ALA A 15 0.20 7.61 5.66
CA ALA A 15 -0.66 7.00 4.67
C ALA A 15 -0.02 5.72 4.06
N SER A 16 1.28 5.74 3.74
CA SER A 16 1.99 4.55 3.26
C SER A 16 1.99 3.41 4.30
N GLY A 17 2.20 3.74 5.58
CA GLY A 17 2.15 2.78 6.67
C GLY A 17 0.75 2.18 6.86
N GLY A 18 -0.30 2.99 6.71
CA GLY A 18 -1.69 2.53 6.75
C GLY A 18 -2.01 1.55 5.62
N ILE A 19 -1.52 1.81 4.41
CA ILE A 19 -1.68 0.90 3.27
C ILE A 19 -0.97 -0.43 3.53
N ASP A 20 0.27 -0.40 4.00
CA ASP A 20 1.03 -1.62 4.30
C ASP A 20 0.36 -2.47 5.39
N GLY A 21 -0.18 -1.82 6.42
CA GLY A 21 -0.97 -2.49 7.46
C GLY A 21 -2.20 -3.20 6.90
N ALA A 22 -2.98 -2.52 6.06
CA ALA A 22 -4.15 -3.12 5.41
C ALA A 22 -3.78 -4.30 4.49
N VAL A 23 -2.67 -4.18 3.75
CA VAL A 23 -2.15 -5.27 2.88
C VAL A 23 -1.72 -6.49 3.70
N ALA A 24 -1.14 -6.29 4.89
CA ALA A 24 -0.75 -7.37 5.79
C ALA A 24 -1.97 -8.11 6.36
N GLU A 25 -3.03 -7.39 6.72
CA GLU A 25 -4.28 -7.95 7.27
C GLU A 25 -5.05 -8.79 6.24
N VAL A 26 -5.17 -8.28 5.00
CA VAL A 26 -5.85 -8.98 3.90
C VAL A 26 -5.19 -10.32 3.56
N GLY A 27 -3.85 -10.39 3.63
CA GLY A 27 -3.10 -11.63 3.39
C GLY A 27 -3.40 -12.75 4.39
N GLN A 28 -3.78 -12.42 5.63
CA GLN A 28 -4.06 -13.40 6.69
C GLN A 28 -5.54 -13.82 6.76
N SER A 29 -6.46 -12.91 6.44
CA SER A 29 -7.89 -13.08 6.71
C SER A 29 -8.67 -13.78 5.58
N THR A 30 -8.33 -13.54 4.31
CA THR A 30 -9.32 -13.71 3.25
C THR A 30 -9.43 -15.13 2.67
N LEU A 31 -8.38 -15.96 2.76
CA LEU A 31 -8.40 -17.33 2.20
C LEU A 31 -8.20 -18.45 3.22
N GLY A 32 -7.65 -18.14 4.40
CA GLY A 32 -7.29 -19.15 5.41
C GLY A 32 -8.48 -19.96 5.95
N GLY A 33 -9.69 -19.41 5.89
CA GLY A 33 -10.92 -20.08 6.33
C GLY A 33 -11.67 -20.87 5.24
N MET A 34 -11.27 -20.75 3.98
CA MET A 34 -11.98 -21.38 2.86
C MET A 34 -11.46 -22.80 2.58
N SER A 35 -11.89 -23.76 3.40
CA SER A 35 -11.65 -25.19 3.17
C SER A 35 -12.96 -25.90 2.77
N GLY A 36 -12.89 -26.75 1.75
CA GLY A 36 -14.03 -27.55 1.31
C GLY A 36 -13.73 -28.37 0.05
N GLY A 37 -13.89 -29.69 0.13
CA GLY A 37 -13.74 -30.62 -0.99
C GLY A 37 -15.06 -31.26 -1.42
N ALA A 38 -15.05 -32.26 -2.30
CA ALA A 38 -16.25 -32.99 -2.70
C ALA A 38 -16.99 -33.60 -1.49
N GLU A 39 -16.24 -34.05 -0.48
CA GLU A 39 -16.76 -34.51 0.82
C GLU A 39 -17.55 -33.42 1.56
N THR A 40 -17.18 -32.15 1.43
CA THR A 40 -17.79 -31.02 2.14
C THR A 40 -19.09 -30.56 1.48
N PHE A 41 -19.16 -30.65 0.16
CA PHE A 41 -20.29 -30.13 -0.62
C PHE A 41 -21.27 -31.22 -1.10
N GLY A 42 -20.90 -32.49 -0.99
CA GLY A 42 -21.74 -33.63 -1.42
C GLY A 42 -21.98 -33.73 -2.93
N HIS A 43 -21.42 -32.82 -3.72
CA HIS A 43 -21.60 -32.78 -5.18
C HIS A 43 -20.30 -32.30 -5.89
N PRO A 44 -19.75 -33.08 -6.84
CA PRO A 44 -18.49 -32.76 -7.52
C PRO A 44 -18.50 -31.40 -8.23
N GLY A 45 -19.63 -31.05 -8.87
CA GLY A 45 -19.76 -29.76 -9.56
C GLY A 45 -19.67 -28.55 -8.64
N VAL A 46 -20.19 -28.66 -7.41
CA VAL A 46 -20.13 -27.57 -6.41
C VAL A 46 -18.72 -27.43 -5.86
N ALA A 47 -18.05 -28.55 -5.57
CA ALA A 47 -16.66 -28.54 -5.15
C ALA A 47 -15.73 -27.94 -6.21
N SER A 48 -15.95 -28.26 -7.49
CA SER A 48 -15.20 -27.67 -8.60
C SER A 48 -15.43 -26.16 -8.72
N ALA A 49 -16.68 -25.70 -8.67
CA ALA A 49 -17.01 -24.28 -8.74
C ALA A 49 -16.42 -23.50 -7.55
N PHE A 50 -16.45 -24.09 -6.35
CA PHE A 50 -15.87 -23.51 -5.14
C PHE A 50 -14.34 -23.39 -5.26
N SER A 51 -13.66 -24.41 -5.77
CA SER A 51 -12.21 -24.34 -6.02
C SER A 51 -11.85 -23.23 -7.00
N MET A 52 -12.57 -23.14 -8.12
CA MET A 52 -12.35 -22.08 -9.12
C MET A 52 -12.58 -20.69 -8.53
N PHE A 53 -13.64 -20.52 -7.73
CA PHE A 53 -13.89 -19.28 -7.02
C PHE A 53 -12.75 -18.91 -6.07
N ARG A 54 -12.28 -19.87 -5.25
CA ARG A 54 -11.19 -19.65 -4.30
C ARG A 54 -9.90 -19.24 -5.00
N ASP A 55 -9.55 -19.93 -6.08
CA ASP A 55 -8.32 -19.66 -6.82
C ASP A 55 -8.39 -18.28 -7.50
N HIS A 56 -9.54 -17.93 -8.10
CA HIS A 56 -9.76 -16.62 -8.69
C HIS A 56 -9.78 -15.49 -7.64
N ALA A 57 -10.42 -15.72 -6.49
CA ALA A 57 -10.41 -14.78 -5.37
C ALA A 57 -8.98 -14.54 -4.87
N GLY A 58 -8.17 -15.59 -4.73
CA GLY A 58 -6.77 -15.48 -4.34
C GLY A 58 -5.95 -14.65 -5.31
N TRP A 59 -6.06 -14.93 -6.60
CA TRP A 59 -5.39 -14.12 -7.61
C TRP A 59 -5.81 -12.64 -7.55
N ARG A 60 -7.10 -12.37 -7.36
CA ARG A 60 -7.61 -11.00 -7.29
C ARG A 60 -7.11 -10.28 -6.04
N ILE A 61 -7.03 -10.97 -4.90
CA ILE A 61 -6.48 -10.44 -3.67
C ILE A 61 -5.01 -10.09 -3.85
N ASP A 62 -4.21 -10.97 -4.45
CA ASP A 62 -2.79 -10.71 -4.70
C ASP A 62 -2.56 -9.54 -5.66
N ASP A 63 -3.41 -9.38 -6.68
CA ASP A 63 -3.39 -8.22 -7.57
C ASP A 63 -3.69 -6.91 -6.81
N LEU A 64 -4.73 -6.90 -5.97
CA LEU A 64 -5.06 -5.75 -5.12
C LEU A 64 -3.91 -5.40 -4.16
N ARG A 65 -3.26 -6.40 -3.57
CA ARG A 65 -2.09 -6.19 -2.69
C ARG A 65 -0.94 -5.55 -3.44
N ARG A 66 -0.66 -5.98 -4.66
CA ARG A 66 0.40 -5.40 -5.50
C ARG A 66 0.11 -3.95 -5.88
N GLN A 67 -1.14 -3.65 -6.24
CA GLN A 67 -1.57 -2.27 -6.56
C GLN A 67 -1.46 -1.36 -5.33
N ALA A 68 -1.87 -1.84 -4.16
CA ALA A 68 -1.74 -1.13 -2.90
C ALA A 68 -0.27 -0.86 -2.55
N GLN A 69 0.61 -1.86 -2.69
CA GLN A 69 2.06 -1.68 -2.49
C GLN A 69 2.64 -0.62 -3.41
N TYR A 70 2.27 -0.64 -4.70
CA TYR A 70 2.70 0.39 -5.65
C TYR A 70 2.30 1.81 -5.20
N HIS A 71 1.10 1.98 -4.65
CA HIS A 71 0.68 3.27 -4.09
C HIS A 71 1.46 3.66 -2.83
N SER A 72 1.71 2.70 -1.93
CA SER A 72 2.53 2.91 -0.73
C SER A 72 3.94 3.39 -1.08
N ASP A 73 4.58 2.74 -2.05
CA ASP A 73 5.91 3.11 -2.53
C ASP A 73 5.92 4.50 -3.19
N GLY A 74 4.87 4.83 -3.96
CA GLY A 74 4.70 6.16 -4.56
C GLY A 74 4.61 7.28 -3.52
N LEU A 75 3.87 7.05 -2.42
CA LEU A 75 3.77 8.01 -1.32
C LEU A 75 5.12 8.22 -0.63
N ARG A 76 5.88 7.14 -0.38
CA ARG A 76 7.23 7.22 0.19
C ARG A 76 8.21 7.94 -0.71
N ALA A 77 8.19 7.65 -2.00
CA ALA A 77 9.02 8.33 -2.99
C ALA A 77 8.73 9.85 -2.99
N THR A 78 7.46 10.21 -2.93
CA THR A 78 7.02 11.61 -2.87
C THR A 78 7.47 12.27 -1.56
N SER A 79 7.26 11.63 -0.42
CA SER A 79 7.75 12.07 0.90
C SER A 79 9.26 12.34 0.90
N GLY A 80 10.05 11.45 0.30
CA GLY A 80 11.50 11.63 0.12
C GLY A 80 11.85 12.88 -0.69
N GLN A 81 11.17 13.12 -1.80
CA GLN A 81 11.40 14.30 -2.65
C GLN A 81 11.13 15.63 -1.91
N TYR A 82 10.11 15.66 -1.05
CA TYR A 82 9.85 16.83 -0.22
C TYR A 82 11.00 17.09 0.75
N ARG A 83 11.50 16.06 1.45
CA ARG A 83 12.63 16.17 2.39
C ARG A 83 13.91 16.61 1.69
N ASP A 84 14.21 16.07 0.52
CA ASP A 84 15.38 16.46 -0.27
C ASP A 84 15.30 17.93 -0.72
N THR A 85 14.12 18.35 -1.14
CA THR A 85 13.86 19.75 -1.54
C THR A 85 14.02 20.69 -0.34
N GLU A 86 13.47 20.33 0.82
CA GLU A 86 13.59 21.11 2.04
C GLU A 86 15.06 21.22 2.49
N ALA A 87 15.80 20.11 2.49
CA ALA A 87 17.22 20.09 2.83
C ALA A 87 18.06 20.99 1.90
N SER A 88 17.79 20.94 0.59
CA SER A 88 18.43 21.82 -0.39
C SER A 88 18.13 23.30 -0.13
N ASN A 89 16.86 23.62 0.19
CA ASN A 89 16.46 24.99 0.50
C ASN A 89 17.11 25.50 1.80
N VAL A 90 17.14 24.69 2.85
CA VAL A 90 17.82 25.03 4.11
C VAL A 90 19.31 25.30 3.85
N SER A 91 19.98 24.42 3.10
CA SER A 91 21.39 24.61 2.75
C SER A 91 21.65 25.91 1.97
N ALA A 92 20.77 26.23 1.01
CA ALA A 92 20.86 27.46 0.22
C ALA A 92 20.68 28.72 1.09
N LEU A 93 19.69 28.73 1.98
CA LEU A 93 19.46 29.84 2.91
C LEU A 93 20.59 30.01 3.92
N SER A 94 21.11 28.92 4.49
CA SER A 94 22.25 29.00 5.43
C SER A 94 23.49 29.56 4.76
N THR A 95 23.75 29.18 3.51
CA THR A 95 24.88 29.72 2.73
C THR A 95 24.71 31.22 2.44
N ALA A 96 23.50 31.65 2.06
CA ALA A 96 23.21 33.06 1.82
C ALA A 96 23.31 33.90 3.10
N GLY A 97 22.85 33.38 4.24
CA GLY A 97 22.93 34.05 5.54
C GLY A 97 24.36 34.16 6.08
N ALA A 98 25.25 33.21 5.78
CA ALA A 98 26.65 33.27 6.16
C ALA A 98 27.49 34.27 5.33
N ALA A 99 26.93 34.76 4.22
CA ALA A 99 27.57 35.74 3.32
C ALA A 99 27.19 37.20 3.62
N LEU A 100 26.35 37.43 4.64
CA LEU A 100 25.94 38.75 5.16
C LEU A 100 26.67 39.09 6.46
#